data_AF-R6QXY6-F1
#
_entry.id   AF-R6QXY6-F1
#
_cell.length_a   1.000
_cell.length_b   1.000
_cell.length_c   1.000
_cell.angle_alpha   90.00
_cell.angle_beta   90.00
_cell.angle_gamma   90.00
#
_symmetry.space_group_name_H-M   'P 1'
#
loop_
_entity.id
_entity.type
_entity.pdbx_description
1 polymer ?
#
loop_
_entity_poly.entity_id
_entity_poly.type
_entity_poly.pdbx_seq_one_letter_code
_entity_poly.pdbx_strand_id
1 'polypeptide(L)'
;MFELKKLCNSYENMTPLEKGKLLTEKSAKVLLALKVLDIPGVNPIDTLAAFIIGAIVSDGVINEKEYLFMYPALIKTFGDDFDFTRIKKSFEKDKQGRQMIKDYTQDMMMIFSFISESLKEDIIALCLCILSIDGKISLKEKIYIRKLIKA
;
A
#
# COMPACT_ATOMS: atom_id res chain seq x y z
N MET A 1 -17.92 -7.75 -9.31
CA MET A 1 -17.52 -8.83 -8.37
C MET A 1 -16.62 -9.87 -9.05
N PHE A 2 -16.93 -10.26 -10.29
CA PHE A 2 -16.11 -11.18 -11.09
C PHE A 2 -14.76 -10.59 -11.53
N GLU A 3 -14.76 -9.32 -11.98
CA GLU A 3 -13.55 -8.53 -12.31
C GLU A 3 -12.54 -8.50 -11.16
N LEU A 4 -12.97 -8.07 -9.97
CA LEU A 4 -12.11 -8.02 -8.78
C LEU A 4 -11.57 -9.39 -8.37
N LYS A 5 -12.37 -10.46 -8.52
CA LYS A 5 -11.92 -11.82 -8.21
C LYS A 5 -10.83 -12.28 -9.19
N LYS A 6 -11.01 -12.02 -10.49
CA LYS A 6 -9.99 -12.29 -11.51
C LYS A 6 -8.70 -11.51 -11.24
N LEU A 7 -8.84 -10.23 -10.91
CA LEU A 7 -7.73 -9.36 -10.57
C LEU A 7 -6.98 -9.89 -9.34
N CYS A 8 -7.68 -10.20 -8.24
CA CYS A 8 -7.03 -10.80 -7.06
C CYS A 8 -6.29 -12.10 -7.43
N ASN A 9 -6.94 -12.99 -8.18
CA ASN A 9 -6.35 -14.26 -8.59
C ASN A 9 -5.09 -14.07 -9.45
N SER A 10 -5.01 -13.04 -10.31
CA SER A 10 -3.81 -12.80 -11.12
C SER A 10 -2.60 -12.47 -10.26
N TYR A 11 -2.78 -11.74 -9.14
CA TYR A 11 -1.71 -11.41 -8.21
C TYR A 11 -1.41 -12.56 -7.24
N GLU A 12 -2.43 -13.28 -6.75
CA GLU A 12 -2.26 -14.50 -5.95
C GLU A 12 -1.35 -15.52 -6.66
N ASN A 13 -1.47 -15.65 -7.99
CA ASN A 13 -0.70 -16.59 -8.80
C ASN A 13 0.70 -16.10 -9.23
N MET A 14 1.08 -14.86 -8.93
CA MET A 14 2.43 -14.37 -9.24
C MET A 14 3.47 -14.98 -8.29
N THR A 15 4.65 -15.26 -8.82
CA THR A 15 5.82 -15.65 -8.01
C THR A 15 6.27 -14.48 -7.12
N PRO A 16 6.98 -14.77 -6.01
CA PRO A 16 7.56 -13.72 -5.18
C PRO A 16 8.49 -12.77 -5.96
N LEU A 17 9.24 -13.30 -6.94
CA LEU A 17 10.14 -12.47 -7.75
C LEU A 17 9.35 -11.48 -8.64
N GLU A 18 8.28 -11.95 -9.28
CA GLU A 18 7.41 -11.09 -10.09
C GLU A 18 6.73 -10.01 -9.24
N LYS A 19 6.23 -10.38 -8.06
CA LYS A 19 5.66 -9.44 -7.08
C LYS A 19 6.68 -8.39 -6.67
N GLY A 20 7.91 -8.79 -6.33
CA GLY A 20 8.97 -7.87 -5.92
C GLY A 20 9.39 -6.90 -7.02
N LYS A 21 9.48 -7.36 -8.27
CA LYS A 21 9.77 -6.51 -9.43
C LYS A 21 8.67 -5.48 -9.65
N LEU A 22 7.40 -5.92 -9.67
CA LEU A 22 6.26 -5.04 -9.87
C LEU A 22 6.14 -4.03 -8.74
N LEU A 23 6.36 -4.47 -7.50
CA LEU A 23 6.31 -3.60 -6.33
C LEU A 23 7.37 -2.49 -6.42
N THR A 24 8.60 -2.82 -6.83
CA THR A 24 9.66 -1.81 -7.02
C THR A 24 9.30 -0.81 -8.11
N GLU A 25 8.86 -1.29 -9.27
CA GLU A 25 8.51 -0.46 -10.42
C GLU A 25 7.35 0.50 -10.11
N LYS A 26 6.27 -0.04 -9.54
CA LYS A 26 5.08 0.75 -9.21
C LYS A 26 5.34 1.72 -8.07
N SER A 27 6.12 1.34 -7.05
CA SER A 27 6.46 2.23 -5.94
C SER A 27 7.25 3.45 -6.43
N ALA A 28 8.22 3.25 -7.31
CA ALA A 28 8.98 4.35 -7.90
C ALA A 28 8.10 5.30 -8.73
N LYS A 29 7.19 4.73 -9.55
CA LYS A 29 6.27 5.52 -10.38
C LYS A 29 5.29 6.33 -9.53
N VAL A 30 4.72 5.73 -8.49
CA VAL A 30 3.81 6.42 -7.57
C VAL A 30 4.53 7.52 -6.80
N LEU A 31 5.73 7.26 -6.30
CA LEU A 31 6.52 8.26 -5.59
C LEU A 31 6.85 9.47 -6.47
N LEU A 32 7.25 9.25 -7.72
CA LEU A 32 7.51 10.33 -8.68
C LEU A 32 6.25 11.17 -8.93
N ALA A 33 5.11 10.52 -9.13
CA ALA A 33 3.86 11.22 -9.37
C ALA A 33 3.41 12.04 -8.15
N LEU A 34 3.55 11.50 -6.93
CA LEU A 34 3.26 12.23 -5.70
C LEU A 34 4.18 13.45 -5.52
N LYS A 35 5.47 13.34 -5.88
CA LYS A 35 6.40 14.47 -5.87
C LYS A 35 6.02 15.57 -6.87
N VAL A 36 5.50 15.19 -8.05
CA VAL A 36 5.07 16.15 -9.08
C VAL A 36 3.80 16.90 -8.68
N LEU A 37 2.89 16.25 -7.95
CA LEU A 37 1.65 16.89 -7.49
C LEU A 37 1.89 18.00 -6.45
N ASP A 38 3.02 17.95 -5.74
CA ASP A 38 3.47 18.97 -4.77
C ASP A 38 2.34 19.49 -3.87
N ILE A 39 1.55 18.56 -3.31
CA ILE A 39 0.37 18.91 -2.52
C ILE A 39 0.84 19.56 -1.21
N PRO A 40 0.44 20.80 -0.90
CA PRO A 40 0.88 21.48 0.31
C PRO A 40 0.57 20.68 1.57
N GLY A 41 1.59 20.49 2.41
CA GLY A 41 1.48 19.75 3.68
C GLY A 41 1.51 18.22 3.55
N VAL A 42 1.65 17.68 2.33
CA VAL A 42 1.79 16.24 2.09
C VAL A 42 3.26 15.92 1.82
N ASN A 43 3.84 14.98 2.58
CA ASN A 43 5.16 14.42 2.26
C ASN A 43 4.97 13.16 1.40
N PRO A 44 5.36 13.18 0.12
CA PRO A 44 5.19 12.03 -0.80
C PRO A 44 5.74 10.70 -0.28
N ILE A 45 6.86 10.76 0.45
CA ILE A 45 7.53 9.58 1.00
C ILE A 45 6.72 9.02 2.16
N ASP A 46 6.40 9.86 3.15
CA ASP A 46 5.63 9.45 4.33
C ASP A 46 4.24 8.94 3.93
N THR A 47 3.60 9.58 2.95
CA THR A 47 2.29 9.20 2.43
C THR A 47 2.32 7.83 1.77
N LEU A 48 3.29 7.55 0.89
CA LEU A 48 3.37 6.24 0.24
C LEU A 48 3.73 5.14 1.23
N ALA A 49 4.63 5.42 2.19
CA ALA A 49 4.99 4.48 3.24
C ALA A 49 3.82 4.19 4.19
N ALA A 50 3.10 5.22 4.63
CA ALA A 50 1.90 5.09 5.47
C ALA A 50 0.80 4.33 4.73
N PHE A 51 0.64 4.54 3.43
CA PHE A 51 -0.32 3.81 2.61
C PHE A 51 0.02 2.32 2.50
N ILE A 52 1.26 2.01 2.14
CA ILE A 52 1.73 0.62 2.03
C ILE A 52 1.52 -0.11 3.36
N ILE A 53 1.90 0.52 4.47
CA ILE A 53 1.77 -0.09 5.79
C ILE A 53 0.29 -0.16 6.17
N GLY A 54 -0.51 0.86 5.86
CA GLY A 54 -1.97 0.83 6.03
C GLY A 54 -2.65 -0.32 5.27
N ALA A 55 -2.16 -0.68 4.08
CA ALA A 55 -2.65 -1.85 3.35
C ALA A 55 -2.35 -3.16 4.10
N ILE A 56 -1.14 -3.31 4.63
CA ILE A 56 -0.73 -4.46 5.46
C ILE A 56 -1.58 -4.56 6.73
N VAL A 57 -1.83 -3.44 7.41
CA VAL A 57 -2.59 -3.44 8.69
C VAL A 57 -4.10 -3.36 8.46
N SER A 58 -4.59 -3.51 7.22
CA SER A 58 -6.03 -3.39 6.93
C SER A 58 -6.89 -4.46 7.64
N ASP A 59 -6.28 -5.54 8.13
CA ASP A 59 -6.93 -6.58 8.95
C ASP A 59 -6.84 -6.34 10.48
N GLY A 60 -6.05 -5.34 10.91
CA GLY A 60 -5.80 -4.96 12.30
C GLY A 60 -4.51 -5.51 12.92
N VAL A 61 -3.68 -6.26 12.19
CA VAL A 61 -2.42 -6.83 12.67
C VAL A 61 -1.34 -6.69 11.59
N ILE A 62 -0.17 -6.17 11.93
CA ILE A 62 0.96 -6.21 11.00
C ILE A 62 1.38 -7.67 10.80
N ASN A 63 1.18 -8.21 9.60
CA ASN A 63 1.77 -9.48 9.22
C ASN A 63 3.27 -9.29 9.02
N GLU A 64 4.09 -9.82 9.95
CA GLU A 64 5.54 -9.64 9.92
C GLU A 64 6.19 -10.22 8.65
N LYS A 65 5.60 -11.26 8.06
CA LYS A 65 6.13 -11.85 6.81
C LYS A 65 5.92 -10.91 5.63
N GLU A 66 4.76 -10.27 5.53
CA GLU A 66 4.46 -9.28 4.50
C GLU A 66 5.38 -8.07 4.63
N TYR A 67 5.54 -7.58 5.87
CA TYR A 67 6.44 -6.47 6.17
C TYR A 67 7.91 -6.77 5.80
N LEU A 68 8.43 -7.93 6.22
CA LEU A 68 9.81 -8.34 5.92
C LEU A 68 10.06 -8.55 4.42
N PHE A 69 9.08 -9.09 3.70
CA PHE A 69 9.19 -9.28 2.26
C PHE A 69 9.27 -7.96 1.49
N MET A 70 8.51 -6.96 1.96
CA MET A 70 8.49 -5.64 1.37
C MET A 70 9.69 -4.78 1.71
N TYR A 71 10.30 -5.01 2.88
CA TYR A 71 11.35 -4.18 3.44
C TYR A 71 12.49 -3.87 2.46
N PRO A 72 13.02 -4.82 1.65
CA PRO A 72 14.06 -4.51 0.67
C PRO A 72 13.59 -3.57 -0.45
N ALA A 73 12.36 -3.71 -0.92
CA ALA A 73 11.79 -2.85 -1.96
C ALA A 73 11.43 -1.46 -1.42
N LEU A 74 11.02 -1.41 -0.15
CA LEU A 74 10.81 -0.18 0.60
C LEU A 74 12.12 0.59 0.79
N ILE A 75 13.18 -0.05 1.30
CA ILE A 75 14.52 0.54 1.40
C ILE A 75 14.99 1.04 0.03
N LYS A 76 14.85 0.23 -1.02
CA LYS A 76 15.25 0.63 -2.37
C LYS A 76 14.48 1.84 -2.91
N THR A 77 13.24 2.04 -2.47
CA THR A 77 12.37 3.14 -2.92
C THR A 77 12.59 4.41 -2.10
N PHE A 78 12.74 4.29 -0.78
CA PHE A 78 12.74 5.41 0.16
C PHE A 78 14.14 5.79 0.68
N GLY A 79 15.14 4.95 0.43
CA GLY A 79 16.49 5.11 0.94
C GLY A 79 16.70 4.47 2.31
N ASP A 80 17.96 4.25 2.64
CA ASP A 80 18.39 3.60 3.88
C ASP A 80 18.08 4.44 5.14
N ASP A 81 17.91 5.76 4.96
CA ASP A 81 17.65 6.72 6.04
C ASP A 81 16.19 6.76 6.50
N PHE A 82 15.28 6.04 5.84
CA PHE A 82 13.85 6.07 6.16
C PHE A 82 13.52 5.16 7.37
N ASP A 83 12.94 5.75 8.43
CA ASP A 83 12.60 5.03 9.66
C ASP A 83 11.28 4.25 9.53
N PHE A 84 11.35 3.09 8.86
CA PHE A 84 10.23 2.14 8.79
C PHE A 84 9.81 1.58 10.15
N THR A 85 10.68 1.65 11.17
CA THR A 85 10.39 1.17 12.52
C THR A 85 9.44 2.13 13.23
N ARG A 86 9.65 3.44 13.07
CA ARG A 86 8.71 4.47 13.54
C ARG A 86 7.33 4.28 12.93
N ILE A 87 7.26 4.04 11.62
CA ILE A 87 5.97 3.78 10.98
C ILE A 87 5.37 2.50 11.55
N LYS A 88 6.08 1.37 11.56
CA LYS A 88 5.58 0.10 12.14
C LYS A 88 5.01 0.30 13.57
N LYS A 89 5.74 1.00 14.44
CA LYS A 89 5.32 1.30 15.82
C LYS A 89 4.05 2.12 15.90
N SER A 90 3.80 3.04 14.96
CA SER A 90 2.56 3.83 14.94
C SER A 90 1.30 2.99 14.65
N PHE A 91 1.45 1.73 14.21
CA PHE A 91 0.35 0.78 13.99
C PHE A 91 0.18 -0.24 15.12
N GLU A 92 1.01 -0.22 16.18
CA GLU A 92 0.95 -1.19 17.27
C GLU A 92 -0.23 -0.94 18.21
N LYS A 93 -1.33 -1.69 18.01
CA LYS A 93 -2.43 -2.11 18.92
C LYS A 93 -3.03 -1.18 19.98
N ASP A 94 -2.69 0.09 20.08
CA ASP A 94 -3.39 1.04 20.92
C ASP A 94 -4.54 1.74 20.17
N LYS A 95 -5.38 2.48 20.90
CA LYS A 95 -6.54 3.18 20.33
C LYS A 95 -6.10 4.28 19.35
N GLN A 96 -4.88 4.80 19.49
CA GLN A 96 -4.29 5.81 18.63
C GLN A 96 -3.88 5.23 17.28
N GLY A 97 -3.22 4.07 17.23
CA GLY A 97 -2.82 3.43 15.98
C GLY A 97 -4.02 3.07 15.08
N ARG A 98 -5.14 2.63 15.66
CA ARG A 98 -6.38 2.40 14.90
C ARG A 98 -6.99 3.68 14.32
N GLN A 99 -6.88 4.80 15.05
CA GLN A 99 -7.35 6.09 14.54
C GLN A 99 -6.42 6.60 13.44
N MET A 100 -5.10 6.47 13.60
CA MET A 100 -4.11 6.82 12.57
C MET A 100 -4.33 6.02 11.28
N ILE A 101 -4.59 4.71 11.34
CA ILE A 101 -4.94 3.89 10.16
C ILE A 101 -6.13 4.49 9.41
N LYS A 102 -7.16 4.91 10.16
CA LYS A 102 -8.38 5.49 9.59
C LYS A 102 -8.09 6.85 8.95
N ASP A 103 -7.30 7.68 9.61
CA ASP A 103 -6.91 9.01 9.14
C ASP A 103 -6.05 8.89 7.87
N TYR A 104 -5.02 8.02 7.86
CA TYR A 104 -4.23 7.74 6.66
C TYR A 104 -5.05 7.14 5.52
N THR A 105 -6.04 6.30 5.82
CA THR A 105 -6.95 5.80 4.79
C THR A 105 -7.79 6.95 4.20
N GLN A 106 -8.23 7.91 5.02
CA GLN A 106 -8.97 9.08 4.55
C GLN A 106 -8.07 10.03 3.74
N ASP A 107 -6.85 10.29 4.18
CA ASP A 107 -5.87 11.09 3.45
C ASP A 107 -5.59 10.47 2.08
N MET A 108 -5.46 9.15 2.01
CA MET A 108 -5.28 8.46 0.72
C MET A 108 -6.52 8.51 -0.15
N MET A 109 -7.74 8.41 0.41
CA MET A 109 -8.97 8.62 -0.37
C MET A 109 -9.05 10.07 -0.90
N MET A 110 -8.57 11.05 -0.14
CA MET A 110 -8.47 12.44 -0.59
C MET A 110 -7.44 12.56 -1.72
N ILE A 111 -6.26 11.96 -1.59
CA ILE A 111 -5.25 11.92 -2.65
C ILE A 111 -5.80 11.25 -3.91
N PHE A 112 -6.58 10.18 -3.78
CA PHE A 112 -7.24 9.51 -4.90
C PHE A 112 -8.12 10.48 -5.72
N SER A 113 -8.70 11.50 -5.10
CA SER A 113 -9.47 12.52 -5.82
C SER A 113 -8.63 13.48 -6.67
N PHE A 114 -7.32 13.58 -6.41
CA PHE A 114 -6.40 14.50 -7.11
C PHE A 114 -5.52 13.81 -8.16
N ILE A 115 -5.59 12.48 -8.28
CA ILE A 115 -4.68 11.70 -9.13
C ILE A 115 -5.38 11.11 -10.35
N SER A 116 -4.60 10.89 -11.41
CA SER A 116 -5.10 10.24 -12.62
C SER A 116 -5.53 8.80 -12.35
N GLU A 117 -6.50 8.30 -13.14
CA GLU A 117 -6.93 6.90 -13.09
C GLU A 117 -5.76 5.93 -13.27
N SER A 118 -4.80 6.26 -14.13
CA SER A 118 -3.57 5.47 -14.29
C SER A 118 -2.73 5.36 -13.02
N LEU A 119 -2.71 6.40 -12.19
CA LEU A 119 -1.98 6.39 -10.93
C LEU A 119 -2.75 5.62 -9.85
N LYS A 120 -4.09 5.70 -9.84
CA LYS A 120 -4.93 4.85 -9.00
C LYS A 120 -4.69 3.37 -9.30
N GLU A 121 -4.62 3.00 -10.57
CA GLU A 121 -4.30 1.63 -11.00
C GLU A 121 -2.94 1.16 -10.48
N ASP A 122 -1.91 2.01 -10.57
CA ASP A 122 -0.57 1.69 -10.04
C ASP A 122 -0.60 1.50 -8.51
N ILE A 123 -1.38 2.31 -7.80
CA ILE A 123 -1.55 2.19 -6.35
C ILE A 123 -2.32 0.92 -5.98
N ILE A 124 -3.39 0.58 -6.70
CA ILE A 124 -4.15 -0.66 -6.49
C ILE A 124 -3.26 -1.88 -6.78
N ALA A 125 -2.43 -1.83 -7.82
CA ALA A 125 -1.45 -2.87 -8.14
C ALA A 125 -0.46 -3.08 -6.99
N LEU A 126 0.03 -2.00 -6.37
CA LEU A 126 0.86 -2.09 -5.16
C LEU A 126 0.15 -2.83 -4.06
N CYS A 127 -1.07 -2.44 -3.68
CA CYS A 127 -1.81 -3.14 -2.63
C CYS A 127 -2.00 -4.62 -2.95
N LEU A 128 -2.33 -4.98 -4.19
CA LEU A 128 -2.53 -6.38 -4.56
C LEU A 128 -1.24 -7.19 -4.50
N CYS A 129 -0.09 -6.62 -4.86
CA CYS A 129 1.21 -7.27 -4.67
C CYS A 129 1.47 -7.60 -3.20
N ILE A 130 1.14 -6.66 -2.31
CA ILE A 130 1.38 -6.76 -0.86
C ILE A 130 0.46 -7.81 -0.23
N LEU A 131 -0.84 -7.66 -0.45
CA LEU A 131 -1.87 -8.49 0.15
C LEU A 131 -1.89 -9.93 -0.39
N SER A 132 -1.15 -10.21 -1.47
CA SER A 132 -1.02 -11.56 -2.03
C SER A 132 0.30 -12.24 -1.67
N ILE A 133 1.15 -11.64 -0.84
CA ILE A 133 2.46 -12.21 -0.46
C ILE A 133 2.30 -13.58 0.20
N ASP A 134 1.30 -13.75 1.06
CA ASP A 134 0.98 -15.00 1.74
C ASP A 134 0.23 -16.02 0.84
N GLY A 135 -0.05 -15.62 -0.40
CA GLY A 135 -0.67 -16.42 -1.44
C GLY A 135 -2.18 -16.22 -1.58
N LYS A 136 -2.90 -15.74 -0.56
CA LYS A 136 -4.37 -15.62 -0.62
C LYS A 136 -4.86 -14.31 -0.03
N ILE A 137 -5.35 -13.45 -0.91
CA ILE A 137 -5.99 -12.20 -0.50
C ILE A 137 -7.28 -12.52 0.26
N SER A 138 -7.37 -12.09 1.51
CA SER A 138 -8.51 -12.36 2.39
C SER A 138 -9.79 -11.63 1.96
N LEU A 139 -10.93 -11.99 2.54
CA LEU A 139 -12.20 -11.30 2.25
C LEU A 139 -12.17 -9.83 2.70
N LYS A 140 -11.50 -9.54 3.82
CA LYS A 140 -11.36 -8.17 4.36
C LYS A 140 -10.55 -7.29 3.42
N GLU A 141 -9.42 -7.81 2.93
CA GLU A 141 -8.56 -7.16 1.94
C GLU A 141 -9.29 -6.94 0.61
N LYS A 142 -10.06 -7.93 0.14
CA LYS A 142 -10.91 -7.77 -1.04
C LYS A 142 -11.94 -6.65 -0.88
N ILE A 143 -12.47 -6.46 0.33
CA ILE A 143 -13.36 -5.32 0.63
C ILE A 143 -12.59 -4.00 0.61
N TYR A 144 -11.37 -3.96 1.16
CA TYR A 144 -10.50 -2.78 1.14
C TYR A 144 -10.15 -2.35 -0.31
N ILE A 145 -9.66 -3.28 -1.14
CA ILE A 145 -9.37 -3.01 -2.56
C ILE A 145 -10.62 -2.52 -3.30
N ARG A 146 -11.79 -3.10 -3.00
CA ARG A 146 -13.05 -2.65 -3.61
C ARG A 146 -13.40 -1.22 -3.21
N LYS A 147 -13.07 -0.77 -2.01
CA LYS A 147 -13.26 0.62 -1.60
C LYS A 147 -12.34 1.54 -2.39
N LEU A 148 -11.07 1.17 -2.55
CA LEU A 148 -10.10 1.93 -3.35
C LEU A 148 -10.51 2.06 -4.82
N ILE A 149 -10.99 0.98 -5.45
CA ILE A 149 -11.47 1.00 -6.85
C ILE A 149 -12.67 1.94 -7.05
N LYS A 150 -13.45 2.20 -5.99
CA LYS A 150 -14.67 3.03 -6.07
C LYS A 150 -14.42 4.50 -5.72
N ALA A 151 -13.23 4.85 -5.26
CA ALA A 151 -12.84 6.19 -4.84
C ALA A 151 -12.26 7.00 -6.00
#